data_AF-A0A7X3ABC8-F1
#
_entry.id   AF-A0A7X3ABC8-F1
#
_cell.length_a   1.000
_cell.length_b   1.000
_cell.length_c   1.000
_cell.angle_alpha   90.00
_cell.angle_beta   90.00
_cell.angle_gamma   90.00
#
_symmetry.space_group_name_H-M   'P 1'
#
loop_
_entity.id
_entity.type
_entity.pdbx_description
1 polymer ?
#
loop_
_entity_poly.entity_id
_entity_poly.type
_entity_poly.pdbx_seq_one_letter_code
_entity_poly.pdbx_strand_id
1 'polypeptide(L)'
;MNNKCNLKWADLNDPVKTIIEHIDINCCDEEFQVGTKLNIPYFKGRFTQEMADAILEYQFSTENVNENCYSAELQEGVLMIKFVKRPDRQ
;
A
#
# COMPACT_ATOMS: atom_id res chain seq x y z
N MET A 1 1.66 2.48 -24.43
CA MET A 1 2.89 2.02 -23.76
C MET A 1 2.48 1.00 -22.71
N ASN A 2 2.68 -0.29 -22.97
CA ASN A 2 2.35 -1.37 -22.02
C ASN A 2 3.51 -1.56 -21.04
N ASN A 3 3.67 -0.66 -20.07
CA ASN A 3 4.49 -0.96 -18.91
C ASN A 3 3.64 -1.76 -17.93
N LYS A 4 3.59 -3.09 -18.13
CA LYS A 4 3.17 -4.01 -17.08
C LYS A 4 4.24 -3.99 -15.99
N CYS A 5 4.16 -3.02 -15.10
CA CYS A 5 4.84 -3.07 -13.82
C CYS A 5 4.21 -4.24 -13.03
N ASN A 6 4.90 -5.38 -13.04
CA ASN A 6 4.50 -6.62 -12.35
C ASN A 6 5.27 -6.71 -11.02
N LEU A 7 5.22 -5.67 -10.20
CA LEU A 7 5.78 -5.75 -8.85
C LEU A 7 5.03 -6.85 -8.09
N LYS A 8 5.74 -7.87 -7.60
CA LYS A 8 5.12 -8.96 -6.83
C LYS A 8 5.35 -8.75 -5.35
N TRP A 9 4.54 -9.40 -4.52
CA TRP A 9 4.69 -9.38 -3.06
C TRP A 9 6.12 -9.73 -2.64
N ALA A 10 6.71 -10.75 -3.27
CA ALA A 10 8.07 -11.19 -2.98
C ALA A 10 9.14 -10.09 -3.19
N ASP A 11 8.89 -9.14 -4.10
CA ASP A 11 9.82 -8.06 -4.46
C ASP A 11 9.73 -6.86 -3.51
N LEU A 12 8.64 -6.78 -2.71
CA LEU A 12 8.46 -5.71 -1.74
C LEU A 12 9.40 -5.87 -0.54
N ASN A 13 9.92 -4.76 -0.05
CA ASN A 13 10.64 -4.75 1.22
C ASN A 13 9.68 -4.98 2.40
N ASP A 14 10.21 -5.47 3.53
CA ASP A 14 9.40 -5.78 4.71
C ASP A 14 8.61 -4.58 5.27
N PRO A 15 9.15 -3.35 5.29
CA PRO A 15 8.36 -2.16 5.66
C PRO A 15 7.11 -1.94 4.81
N VAL A 16 7.23 -2.06 3.47
CA VAL A 16 6.10 -1.87 2.55
C VAL A 16 5.08 -2.98 2.74
N LYS A 17 5.52 -4.24 2.86
CA LYS A 17 4.63 -5.37 3.18
C LYS A 17 3.87 -5.13 4.48
N THR A 18 4.57 -4.70 5.53
CA THR A 18 3.96 -4.42 6.84
C THR A 18 2.90 -3.31 6.75
N ILE A 19 3.15 -2.27 5.96
CA ILE A 19 2.17 -1.19 5.74
C ILE A 19 0.94 -1.71 4.97
N ILE A 20 1.14 -2.52 3.93
CA ILE A 20 0.03 -3.12 3.17
C ILE A 20 -0.80 -4.09 4.04
N GLU A 21 -0.14 -4.92 4.84
CA GLU A 21 -0.81 -5.79 5.82
C GLU A 21 -1.59 -4.97 6.85
N HIS A 22 -1.05 -3.84 7.31
CA HIS A 22 -1.75 -2.94 8.22
C HIS A 22 -3.06 -2.43 7.60
N ILE A 23 -3.01 -2.00 6.34
CA ILE A 23 -4.18 -1.56 5.58
C ILE A 23 -5.21 -2.70 5.45
N ASP A 24 -4.77 -3.91 5.07
CA ASP A 24 -5.67 -5.06 4.90
C ASP A 24 -6.32 -5.49 6.23
N ILE A 25 -5.57 -5.47 7.33
CA ILE A 25 -6.07 -5.85 8.66
C ILE A 25 -7.07 -4.81 9.19
N ASN A 26 -6.78 -3.52 9.03
CA ASN A 26 -7.64 -2.45 9.54
C ASN A 26 -8.90 -2.24 8.69
N CYS A 27 -8.87 -2.63 7.40
CA CYS A 27 -9.99 -2.51 6.48
C CYS A 27 -10.54 -1.07 6.37
N CYS A 28 -9.68 -0.06 6.44
CA CYS A 28 -10.07 1.35 6.43
C CYS A 28 -9.20 2.18 5.49
N ASP A 29 -9.74 3.34 5.10
CA ASP A 29 -8.98 4.35 4.36
C ASP A 29 -7.90 4.95 5.28
N GLU A 30 -6.70 5.14 4.74
CA GLU A 30 -5.57 5.69 5.49
C GLU A 30 -4.78 6.69 4.64
N GLU A 31 -4.12 7.63 5.31
CA GLU A 31 -3.31 8.67 4.68
C GLU A 31 -1.90 8.65 5.31
N PHE A 32 -0.88 8.51 4.46
CA PHE A 32 0.52 8.48 4.89
C PHE A 32 1.31 9.64 4.27
N GLN A 33 1.72 10.58 5.10
CA GLN A 33 2.57 11.69 4.66
C GLN A 33 4.03 11.25 4.51
N VAL A 34 4.60 11.40 3.32
CA VAL A 34 6.03 11.14 3.06
C VAL A 34 6.91 12.03 3.94
N GLY A 35 7.95 11.44 4.52
CA GLY A 35 8.88 12.10 5.43
C GLY A 35 8.45 12.08 6.90
N THR A 36 7.22 11.67 7.20
CA THR A 36 6.73 11.56 8.58
C THR A 36 7.10 10.23 9.23
N LYS A 37 7.03 10.19 10.57
CA LYS A 37 7.26 8.96 11.32
C LYS A 37 5.96 8.17 11.37
N LEU A 38 6.00 6.93 10.91
CA LEU A 38 4.94 5.95 11.13
C LEU A 38 5.28 5.09 12.33
N ASN A 39 4.22 4.77 13.07
CA ASN A 39 4.27 3.93 14.24
C ASN A 39 3.08 2.97 14.21
N ILE A 40 3.23 1.93 13.40
CA ILE A 40 2.26 0.85 13.26
C ILE A 40 2.87 -0.44 13.83
N PRO A 41 2.07 -1.46 14.16
CA PRO A 41 2.62 -2.75 14.59
C PRO A 41 3.68 -3.25 13.61
N TYR A 42 4.82 -3.72 14.13
CA TYR A 42 5.94 -4.27 13.36
C TYR A 42 6.70 -3.29 12.44
N PHE A 43 6.28 -2.03 12.34
CA PHE A 43 7.03 -0.98 11.66
C PHE A 43 7.03 0.34 12.43
N LYS A 44 8.23 0.75 12.86
CA LYS A 44 8.48 2.06 13.46
C LYS A 44 9.62 2.74 12.73
N GLY A 45 9.29 3.68 11.86
CA GLY A 45 10.25 4.27 10.94
C GLY A 45 9.74 5.54 10.27
N ARG A 46 10.57 6.11 9.41
CA ARG A 46 10.15 7.22 8.55
C ARG A 46 9.51 6.62 7.29
N PHE A 47 8.33 7.09 6.93
CA PHE A 47 7.72 6.76 5.65
C PHE A 47 8.45 7.50 4.53
N THR A 48 9.07 6.76 3.62
CA THR A 48 9.89 7.34 2.55
C THR A 48 9.12 7.42 1.24
N GLN A 49 9.61 8.24 0.32
CA GLN A 49 9.06 8.32 -1.04
C GLN A 49 9.11 6.96 -1.73
N GLU A 50 10.22 6.22 -1.59
CA GLU A 50 10.39 4.87 -2.15
C GLU A 50 9.32 3.89 -1.65
N MET A 51 8.91 3.98 -0.38
CA MET A 51 7.82 3.17 0.15
C MET A 51 6.48 3.55 -0.48
N ALA A 52 6.22 4.84 -0.65
CA ALA A 52 5.00 5.31 -1.29
C ALA A 52 4.94 4.86 -2.76
N ASP A 53 6.03 4.99 -3.50
CA ASP A 53 6.13 4.57 -4.90
C ASP A 53 5.91 3.05 -5.04
N ALA A 54 6.49 2.25 -4.14
CA ALA A 54 6.28 0.80 -4.13
C ALA A 54 4.81 0.41 -3.86
N ILE A 55 4.13 1.09 -2.94
CA ILE A 55 2.70 0.85 -2.65
C ILE A 55 1.83 1.28 -3.84
N LEU A 56 2.16 2.40 -4.50
CA LEU A 56 1.47 2.87 -5.70
C LEU A 56 1.65 1.91 -6.86
N GLU A 57 2.85 1.37 -7.06
CA GLU A 57 3.12 0.41 -8.14
C GLU A 57 2.43 -0.94 -7.85
N TYR A 58 2.51 -1.41 -6.59
CA TYR A 58 1.90 -2.67 -6.18
C TYR A 58 0.37 -2.69 -6.33
N GLN A 59 -0.30 -1.53 -6.31
CA GLN A 59 -1.75 -1.47 -6.48
C GLN A 59 -2.19 -2.08 -7.84
N PHE A 60 -1.34 -2.00 -8.86
CA PHE A 60 -1.59 -2.55 -10.20
C PHE A 60 -1.07 -3.98 -10.37
N SER A 61 -0.46 -4.56 -9.33
CA SER A 61 -0.02 -5.94 -9.34
C SER A 61 -1.22 -6.89 -9.51
N THR A 62 -0.97 -8.03 -10.16
CA THR A 62 -2.03 -9.04 -10.33
C THR A 62 -2.53 -9.57 -8.99
N GLU A 63 -1.67 -9.60 -7.96
CA GLU A 63 -2.01 -10.05 -6.61
C GLU A 63 -2.99 -9.09 -5.93
N ASN A 64 -2.67 -7.78 -5.86
CA ASN A 64 -3.58 -6.78 -5.30
C ASN A 64 -4.91 -6.71 -6.07
N VAL A 65 -4.86 -6.75 -7.40
CA VAL A 65 -6.05 -6.70 -8.27
C VAL A 65 -6.95 -7.93 -8.07
N ASN A 66 -6.37 -9.12 -7.92
CA ASN A 66 -7.14 -10.34 -7.66
C ASN A 66 -7.83 -10.30 -6.29
N GLU A 67 -7.16 -9.74 -5.29
CA GLU A 67 -7.70 -9.62 -3.93
C GLU A 67 -8.58 -8.38 -3.74
N ASN A 68 -8.57 -7.44 -4.70
CA ASN A 68 -9.18 -6.12 -4.61
C ASN A 68 -8.87 -5.42 -3.28
N CYS A 69 -7.63 -5.52 -2.79
CA CYS A 69 -7.30 -5.12 -1.42
C CYS A 69 -7.42 -3.59 -1.23
N TYR A 70 -6.68 -2.80 -2.01
CA TYR A 70 -6.71 -1.34 -1.94
C TYR A 70 -6.49 -0.64 -3.29
N SER A 71 -6.80 0.65 -3.33
CA SER A 71 -6.38 1.61 -4.37
C SER A 71 -5.60 2.74 -3.71
N ALA A 72 -4.58 3.26 -4.40
CA ALA A 72 -3.69 4.26 -3.84
C ALA A 72 -3.44 5.44 -4.79
N GLU A 73 -3.35 6.64 -4.24
CA GLU A 73 -3.00 7.84 -4.98
C GLU A 73 -2.05 8.71 -4.16
N LEU A 74 -1.08 9.34 -4.81
CA LEU A 74 -0.13 10.25 -4.16
C LEU A 74 -0.41 11.69 -4.60
N GLN A 75 -0.85 12.53 -3.66
CA GLN A 75 -1.07 13.96 -3.89
C GLN A 75 -0.27 14.78 -2.89
N GLU A 76 0.51 15.76 -3.36
CA GLU A 76 1.28 16.69 -2.53
C GLU A 76 2.16 16.01 -1.45
N GLY A 77 2.64 14.80 -1.73
CA GLY A 77 3.47 14.01 -0.79
C GLY A 77 2.66 13.24 0.27
N VAL A 78 1.34 13.19 0.16
CA VAL A 78 0.44 12.35 0.95
C VAL A 78 0.00 11.17 0.11
N LEU A 79 0.33 9.96 0.56
CA LEU A 79 -0.20 8.73 -0.02
C LEU A 79 -1.58 8.46 0.59
N MET A 80 -2.62 8.60 -0.22
CA MET A 80 -3.99 8.30 0.14
C MET A 80 -4.30 6.86 -0.28
N ILE A 81 -4.67 6.04 0.68
CA ILE A 81 -5.09 4.66 0.49
C ILE A 81 -6.61 4.60 0.66
N LYS A 82 -7.28 4.03 -0.34
CA LYS A 82 -8.70 3.67 -0.27
C LYS A 82 -8.81 2.17 -0.19
N PHE A 83 -9.47 1.67 0.84
CA PHE A 83 -9.73 0.24 0.95
C PHE A 83 -10.84 -0.15 -0.02
N VAL A 84 -10.58 -1.14 -0.88
CA VAL A 84 -11.49 -1.53 -1.97
C VAL A 84 -12.16 -2.87 -1.68
N LYS A 85 -11.56 -3.69 -0.81
CA LYS A 85 -12.04 -5.04 -0.51
C LYS A 85 -13.45 -4.91 0.09
N ARG A 86 -14.45 -5.35 -0.65
CA ARG A 86 -15.80 -5.44 -0.11
C ARG A 86 -15.80 -6.48 1.02
N PRO A 87 -16.44 -6.19 2.16
CA PRO A 87 -16.71 -7.21 3.16
C PRO A 87 -17.79 -8.16 2.61
N ASP A 88 -17.44 -9.02 1.65
CA ASP A 88 -18.31 -10.07 1.12
C ASP A 88 -17.64 -11.43 1.31
N ARG A 89 -17.64 -11.88 2.57
CA ARG A 89 -17.79 -13.29 2.97
C ARG A 89 -18.54 -13.36 4.30
N GLN A 90 -19.86 -13.14 4.24
CA GLN A 90 -20.82 -13.87 5.08
C GLN A 90 -21.64 -14.77 4.19
#